data_AF-A0A961TWS0-F1
#
_entry.id   AF-A0A961TWS0-F1
#
_cell.length_a   1.000
_cell.length_b   1.000
_cell.length_c   1.000
_cell.angle_alpha   90.00
_cell.angle_beta   90.00
_cell.angle_gamma   90.00
#
_symmetry.space_group_name_H-M   'P 1'
#
loop_
_entity.id
_entity.type
_entity.pdbx_description
1 polymer ?
#
loop_
_entity_poly.entity_id
_entity_poly.type
_entity_poly.pdbx_seq_one_letter_code
_entity_poly.pdbx_strand_id
1 'polypeptide(L)' 'IVIEHNLEVIKTADWIVDLGPEGGDGGGEIVAAGTPEDVVRVERSYTGQFLKELLERRPKGKSEAAE' A
#
# COMPACT_ATOMS: atom_id res chain seq x y z
N ILE A 1 15.10 4.54 -0.10
CA ILE A 1 13.94 5.47 -0.21
C ILE A 1 13.62 5.61 -1.69
N VAL A 2 12.37 5.38 -2.06
CA VAL A 2 11.87 5.44 -3.45
C VAL A 2 10.51 6.12 -3.46
N ILE A 3 10.13 6.70 -4.60
CA ILE A 3 8.76 7.18 -4.86
C ILE A 3 8.14 6.18 -5.82
N GLU A 4 7.03 5.57 -5.44
CA GLU A 4 6.38 4.52 -6.21
C GLU A 4 4.86 4.65 -6.15
N HIS A 5 4.21 4.07 -7.15
CA HIS A 5 2.77 3.90 -7.28
C HIS A 5 2.41 2.42 -7.51
N ASN A 6 3.40 1.55 -7.79
CA ASN A 6 3.16 0.12 -7.95
C ASN A 6 2.97 -0.57 -6.60
N LEU A 7 1.73 -1.00 -6.33
CA LEU A 7 1.34 -1.64 -5.08
C LEU A 7 2.08 -2.96 -4.80
N GLU A 8 2.53 -3.68 -5.82
CA GLU A 8 3.34 -4.90 -5.66
C GLU A 8 4.72 -4.61 -5.04
N VAL A 9 5.26 -3.42 -5.29
CA VAL A 9 6.51 -2.95 -4.67
C VAL A 9 6.22 -2.35 -3.29
N ILE A 10 5.16 -1.53 -3.20
CA ILE A 10 4.80 -0.84 -1.96
C ILE A 10 4.47 -1.84 -0.84
N LYS A 11 3.77 -2.94 -1.14
CA LYS A 11 3.42 -3.95 -0.12
C LYS A 11 4.61 -4.62 0.55
N THR A 12 5.79 -4.58 -0.07
CA THR A 12 7.02 -5.20 0.47
C THR A 12 7.89 -4.19 1.21
N ALA A 13 7.48 -2.93 1.31
CA ALA A 13 8.26 -1.89 1.99
C ALA A 13 8.20 -2.08 3.52
N ASP A 14 9.32 -1.83 4.19
CA ASP A 14 9.36 -1.79 5.66
C ASP A 14 8.59 -0.58 6.23
N TRP A 15 8.55 0.52 5.46
CA TRP A 15 7.93 1.77 5.85
C TRP A 15 7.42 2.56 4.64
N ILE A 16 6.25 3.17 4.79
CA ILE A 16 5.59 4.00 3.78
C ILE A 16 5.38 5.41 4.37
N VAL A 17 5.58 6.43 3.54
CA VAL A 17 5.11 7.80 3.79
C VAL A 17 4.16 8.15 2.65
N ASP A 18 2.87 8.27 2.95
CA ASP A 18 1.82 8.56 1.98
C ASP A 18 1.52 10.06 1.96
N LEU A 19 1.61 10.65 0.76
CA LEU A 19 1.41 12.08 0.54
C LEU A 19 0.11 12.32 -0.22
N GLY A 20 -0.60 13.38 0.12
CA GLY A 20 -1.86 13.71 -0.52
C GLY A 20 -2.65 14.74 0.31
N PRO A 21 -3.99 14.62 0.40
CA PRO A 21 -4.83 13.56 -0.20
C PRO A 21 -4.92 13.64 -1.72
N GLU A 22 -4.82 14.84 -2.29
CA GLU A 22 -4.87 15.06 -3.74
C GLU A 22 -3.47 15.42 -4.30
N GLY A 23 -3.40 15.63 -5.62
CA GLY A 23 -2.23 16.21 -6.27
C GLY A 23 -2.28 17.75 -6.34
N GLY A 24 -1.12 18.39 -6.53
CA GLY A 24 -1.03 19.84 -6.68
C GLY A 24 -1.40 20.59 -5.40
N ASP A 25 -2.20 21.64 -5.53
CA ASP A 25 -2.59 22.52 -4.41
C ASP A 25 -3.46 21.84 -3.35
N GLY A 26 -4.09 20.70 -3.68
CA GLY A 26 -4.85 19.88 -2.74
C GLY A 26 -4.03 18.81 -2.03
N GLY A 27 -2.72 18.78 -2.26
CA GLY A 27 -1.79 17.80 -1.69
C GLY A 27 -0.78 18.41 -0.72
N GLY A 28 0.35 17.71 -0.56
CA GLY A 28 1.50 18.19 0.21
C GLY A 28 1.45 17.87 1.71
N GLU A 29 0.43 17.16 2.16
CA GLU A 29 0.32 16.70 3.55
C GLU A 29 0.76 15.24 3.71
N ILE A 30 1.26 14.90 4.91
CA ILE A 30 1.48 13.51 5.30
C ILE A 30 0.14 12.91 5.73
N VAL A 31 -0.43 12.10 4.85
CA VAL A 31 -1.71 11.43 5.05
C VAL A 31 -1.54 10.19 5.92
N ALA A 32 -0.47 9.44 5.74
CA ALA A 32 -0.12 8.30 6.58
C ALA A 32 1.40 8.10 6.65
N ALA A 33 1.89 7.53 7.74
CA ALA A 33 3.27 7.06 7.85
C ALA A 33 3.31 5.85 8.78
N GLY A 34 3.91 4.75 8.34
CA GLY A 34 3.88 3.48 9.07
C GLY A 34 4.32 2.30 8.22
N THR A 35 4.16 1.09 8.75
CA THR A 35 4.26 -0.12 7.93
C THR A 35 3.10 -0.21 6.94
N PRO A 36 3.15 -1.09 5.93
CA PRO A 36 2.00 -1.36 5.06
C PRO A 36 0.70 -1.62 5.84
N GLU A 37 0.76 -2.40 6.93
CA GLU A 37 -0.38 -2.75 7.78
C GLU A 37 -0.94 -1.56 8.57
N ASP A 38 -0.11 -0.57 8.88
CA ASP A 38 -0.55 0.67 9.53
C ASP A 38 -1.24 1.59 8.51
N VAL A 39 -0.67 1.74 7.31
CA VAL A 39 -1.21 2.63 6.26
C VAL A 39 -2.59 2.18 5.79
N VAL A 40 -2.83 0.86 5.67
CA VAL A 40 -4.15 0.33 5.27
C VAL A 40 -5.27 0.58 6.30
N ARG A 41 -4.93 0.99 7.52
CA ARG A 41 -5.90 1.37 8.57
C ARG A 41 -6.31 2.84 8.49
N VAL A 42 -5.64 3.64 7.67
CA VAL A 42 -5.87 5.08 7.55
C VAL A 42 -6.87 5.34 6.43
N GLU A 43 -8.14 5.62 6.78
CA GLU A 43 -9.23 5.79 5.80
C GLU A 43 -8.98 6.92 4.78
N ARG A 44 -8.26 7.97 5.18
CA ARG A 44 -7.91 9.11 4.32
C ARG A 44 -6.80 8.81 3.29
N SER A 45 -6.12 7.66 3.41
CA SER A 45 -5.02 7.27 2.51
C SER A 45 -5.56 6.51 1.30
N TYR A 46 -5.48 7.11 0.11
CA TYR A 46 -5.82 6.40 -1.13
C TYR A 46 -4.90 5.19 -1.32
N THR A 47 -3.60 5.34 -1.06
CA THR A 47 -2.65 4.22 -1.08
C THR A 47 -3.11 3.09 -0.14
N GLY A 48 -3.51 3.41 1.10
CA GLY A 48 -4.01 2.44 2.07
C GLY A 48 -5.28 1.73 1.61
N GLN A 49 -6.22 2.44 0.99
CA GLN A 49 -7.47 1.86 0.46
C GLN A 49 -7.20 0.78 -0.58
N PHE A 50 -6.30 1.03 -1.55
CA PHE A 50 -5.97 0.04 -2.59
C PHE A 50 -5.00 -1.03 -2.10
N LEU A 51 -4.06 -0.69 -1.23
CA LEU A 51 -3.09 -1.63 -0.67
C LEU A 51 -3.76 -2.69 0.21
N LYS A 52 -4.86 -2.33 0.89
CA LYS A 52 -5.63 -3.25 1.74
C LYS A 52 -6.07 -4.50 1.02
N GLU A 53 -6.70 -4.35 -0.15
CA GLU A 53 -7.14 -5.50 -0.95
C GLU A 53 -5.98 -6.40 -1.34
N LEU A 54 -4.79 -5.83 -1.58
CA LEU A 54 -3.63 -6.58 -2.01
C LEU A 54 -3.01 -7.40 -0.87
N LEU A 55 -2.97 -6.86 0.34
CA LEU A 55 -2.49 -7.57 1.53
C LEU A 55 -3.45 -8.70 1.95
N GLU A 56 -4.76 -8.51 1.74
CA GLU A 56 -5.78 -9.51 2.07
C GLU A 56 -5.83 -10.67 1.06
N ARG A 57 -5.33 -10.47 -0.18
CA ARG A 57 -5.23 -11.54 -1.19
C ARG A 57 -4.23 -12.60 -0.71
N ARG A 58 -4.77 -13.74 -0.23
CA ARG A 58 -3.97 -14.96 -0.05
C ARG A 58 -3.32 -15.35 -1.39
N PRO A 59 -2.02 -15.68 -1.41
CA PRO A 59 -1.46 -16.35 -2.59
C PRO A 59 -2.27 -17.62 -2.81
N LYS A 60 -2.81 -17.81 -4.03
CA LYS A 60 -3.39 -19.09 -4.43
C LYS A 60 -2.32 -20.14 -4.15
N GLY A 61 -2.55 -20.98 -3.14
CA GLY A 61 -1.66 -22.07 -2.79
C GLY A 61 -1.35 -22.84 -4.06
N LYS A 62 -0.09 -23.25 -4.22
CA LYS A 62 0.39 -24.09 -5.31
C LYS A 62 -0.67 -25.18 -5.56
N SER A 63 -1.38 -25.09 -6.69
CA SER A 63 -2.08 -26.24 -7.25
C SER A 63 -1.04 -27.35 -7.29
N GLU A 64 -1.38 -28.47 -6.67
CA GLU A 64 -0.54 -29.65 -6.47
C GLU A 64 0.45 -29.83 -7.62
N ALA A 65 1.75 -29.86 -7.28
CA ALA A 65 2.75 -30.34 -8.21
C ALA A 65 2.33 -31.75 -8.59
N ALA A 66 1.99 -31.95 -9.87
CA ALA A 66 1.73 -33.26 -10.42
C ALA A 66 2.99 -34.12 -10.21
N GLU A 67 2.84 -35.16 -9.39
CA GLU A 67 3.75 -36.29 -9.31
C GLU A 67 3.57 -37.20 -10.53
#